data_AF-X1S2Q3-F1
#
_entry.id   AF-X1S2Q3-F1
#
_cell.length_a   1.000
_cell.length_b   1.000
_cell.length_c   1.000
_cell.angle_alpha   90.00
_cell.angle_beta   90.00
_cell.angle_gamma   90.00
#
_symmetry.space_group_name_H-M   'P 1'
#
loop_
_entity.id
_entity.type
_entity.pdbx_description
1 polymer ?
#
loop_
_entity_poly.entity_id
_entity_poly.type
_entity_poly.pdbx_seq_one_letter_code
_entity_poly.pdbx_strand_id
1 'polypeptide(L)'
;VPVIELKKIYRQEGESLIIYNAHKVRDGQFPYIGKPKNNDFFFIEKNEPEEVVDLILNLLTQRIPKSFNYNPLYDVQVIVPTNKGIVGVNNLNSRIQDILNFNSQKVLRGSVQYRLNDKVMQLKNNYEKDVYNGDIGFINGIDMEMEEITVNFDGRNVDYSFFELDELSLSYAISIHKSQGSEFKCVIIPLLYFCVFSRI
;
A
#
# COMPACT_ATOMS: atom_id res chain seq x y z
N VAL A 1 13.98 15.27 31.41
CA VAL A 1 12.52 14.97 31.46
C VAL A 1 12.37 13.49 31.76
N PRO A 2 11.58 13.07 32.76
CA PRO A 2 11.31 11.65 33.00
C PRO A 2 10.49 11.06 31.86
N VAL A 3 10.83 9.84 31.43
CA VAL A 3 10.19 9.13 30.30
C VAL A 3 9.70 7.78 30.80
N ILE A 4 8.49 7.38 30.38
CA ILE A 4 7.90 6.09 30.70
C ILE A 4 7.85 5.26 29.41
N GLU A 5 8.50 4.11 29.42
CA GLU A 5 8.49 3.16 28.30
C GLU A 5 7.46 2.05 28.57
N LEU A 6 6.47 1.93 27.69
CA LEU A 6 5.47 0.87 27.77
C LEU A 6 6.00 -0.40 27.09
N LYS A 7 6.12 -1.50 27.85
CA LYS A 7 6.66 -2.78 27.34
C LYS A 7 5.60 -3.82 26.98
N LYS A 8 4.33 -3.60 27.34
CA LYS A 8 3.25 -4.60 27.23
C LYS A 8 2.29 -4.25 26.09
N ILE A 9 2.13 -5.18 25.14
CA ILE A 9 1.20 -5.08 24.01
C ILE A 9 -0.09 -5.82 24.37
N TYR A 10 -1.25 -5.16 24.20
CA TYR A 10 -2.57 -5.72 24.53
C TYR A 10 -3.33 -6.29 23.30
N ARG A 11 -2.75 -6.20 22.10
CA ARG A 11 -3.32 -6.81 20.89
C ARG A 11 -3.09 -8.32 20.93
N GLN A 12 -4.18 -9.08 20.82
CA GLN A 12 -4.27 -10.55 20.64
C GLN A 12 -3.15 -11.35 21.33
N GLU A 13 -3.41 -11.70 22.59
CA GLU A 13 -2.81 -12.77 23.41
C GLU A 13 -1.67 -13.57 22.74
N GLY A 14 -0.42 -13.11 22.88
CA GLY A 14 0.81 -13.93 22.91
C GLY A 14 1.18 -14.85 21.72
N GLU A 15 0.31 -15.05 20.72
CA GLU A 15 0.46 -16.07 19.68
C GLU A 15 0.66 -15.48 18.27
N SER A 16 0.56 -14.17 18.09
CA SER A 16 0.78 -13.54 16.77
C SER A 16 2.27 -13.50 16.42
N LEU A 17 2.62 -14.08 15.26
CA LEU A 17 3.98 -14.00 14.74
C LEU A 17 4.35 -12.58 14.31
N ILE A 18 3.37 -11.73 13.95
CA ILE A 18 3.64 -10.32 13.63
C ILE A 18 4.24 -9.62 14.86
N ILE A 19 3.59 -9.75 16.02
CA ILE A 19 4.06 -9.12 17.27
C ILE A 19 5.40 -9.73 17.71
N TYR A 20 5.52 -11.05 17.66
CA TYR A 20 6.75 -11.76 18.00
C TYR A 20 7.93 -11.32 17.12
N ASN A 21 7.72 -11.25 15.80
CA ASN A 21 8.76 -10.84 14.85
C ASN A 21 9.08 -9.34 14.94
N ALA A 22 8.12 -8.48 15.31
CA ALA A 22 8.39 -7.08 15.58
C ALA A 22 9.37 -6.92 16.77
N HIS A 23 9.20 -7.68 17.85
CA HIS A 23 10.14 -7.70 18.97
C HIS A 23 11.52 -8.21 18.55
N LYS A 24 11.59 -9.31 17.77
CA LYS A 24 12.84 -9.83 17.21
C LYS A 24 13.61 -8.75 16.45
N VAL A 25 12.96 -8.08 15.51
CA VAL A 25 13.58 -7.02 14.69
C VAL A 25 14.06 -5.85 15.56
N ARG A 26 13.23 -5.41 16.52
CA ARG A 26 13.62 -4.35 17.47
C ARG A 26 14.88 -4.73 18.25
N ASP A 27 15.02 -6.00 18.62
CA ASP A 27 16.13 -6.52 19.39
C ASP A 27 17.32 -6.95 18.51
N GLY A 28 17.32 -6.60 17.22
CA GLY A 28 18.39 -6.90 16.26
C GLY A 28 18.47 -8.36 15.83
N GLN A 29 17.43 -9.14 16.10
CA GLN A 29 17.35 -10.56 15.74
C GLN A 29 16.55 -10.75 14.45
N PHE A 30 16.96 -11.74 13.66
CA PHE A 30 16.22 -12.11 12.46
C PHE A 30 14.81 -12.65 12.81
N PRO A 31 13.76 -12.28 12.04
CA PRO A 31 12.41 -12.79 12.24
C PRO A 31 12.36 -14.33 12.25
N TYR A 32 11.51 -14.89 13.10
CA TYR A 32 11.23 -16.32 13.05
C TYR A 32 10.33 -16.65 11.87
N ILE A 33 10.84 -17.53 11.01
CA ILE A 33 10.13 -18.09 9.85
C ILE A 33 9.77 -19.54 10.21
N GLY A 34 8.63 -19.70 10.87
CA GLY A 34 8.06 -21.01 11.17
C GLY A 34 6.57 -21.04 10.86
N LYS A 35 5.92 -22.19 11.09
CA LYS A 35 4.47 -22.30 10.93
C LYS A 35 3.77 -21.73 12.17
N PRO A 36 3.08 -20.58 12.08
CA PRO A 36 2.20 -20.13 13.15
C PRO A 36 1.05 -21.11 13.36
N LYS A 37 0.45 -21.11 14.55
CA LYS A 37 -0.89 -21.70 14.75
C LYS A 37 -1.99 -20.88 14.03
N ASN A 38 -1.76 -19.58 13.83
CA ASN A 38 -2.76 -18.61 13.37
C ASN A 38 -2.56 -18.09 11.93
N ASN A 39 -1.60 -18.62 11.16
CA ASN A 39 -1.38 -18.27 9.74
C ASN A 39 -1.35 -16.74 9.45
N ASP A 40 -0.73 -15.96 10.34
CA ASP A 40 -0.73 -14.48 10.30
C ASP A 40 0.56 -13.86 9.74
N PHE A 41 1.65 -14.62 9.63
CA PHE A 41 2.93 -14.16 9.08
C PHE A 41 3.49 -15.16 8.06
N PHE A 42 3.86 -14.66 6.87
CA PHE A 42 4.46 -15.45 5.79
C PHE A 42 5.73 -14.77 5.28
N PHE A 43 6.80 -15.55 5.14
CA PHE A 43 8.03 -15.12 4.51
C PHE A 43 8.27 -15.95 3.26
N ILE A 44 8.44 -15.31 2.11
CA ILE A 44 8.62 -15.96 0.82
C ILE A 44 9.84 -15.34 0.16
N GLU A 45 10.87 -16.15 -0.07
CA GLU A 45 12.10 -15.70 -0.71
C GLU A 45 12.01 -15.82 -2.23
N LYS A 46 12.53 -14.79 -2.90
CA LYS A 46 12.64 -14.67 -4.35
C LYS A 46 13.98 -14.02 -4.69
N ASN A 47 14.63 -14.52 -5.73
CA ASN A 47 15.97 -14.07 -6.12
C ASN A 47 15.92 -12.91 -7.11
N GLU A 48 14.89 -12.86 -7.96
CA GLU A 48 14.76 -11.87 -9.02
C GLU A 48 13.65 -10.85 -8.73
N PRO A 49 13.88 -9.54 -8.94
CA PRO A 49 12.86 -8.51 -8.72
C PRO A 49 11.56 -8.71 -9.49
N GLU A 50 11.61 -9.23 -10.72
CA GLU A 50 10.40 -9.52 -11.51
C GLU A 50 9.56 -10.64 -10.89
N GLU A 51 10.21 -11.69 -10.36
CA GLU A 51 9.48 -12.75 -9.64
C GLU A 51 8.79 -12.23 -8.37
N VAL A 52 9.35 -11.20 -7.74
CA VAL A 52 8.70 -10.53 -6.60
C VAL A 52 7.45 -9.80 -7.04
N VAL A 53 7.50 -9.08 -8.17
CA VAL A 53 6.31 -8.41 -8.74
C VAL A 53 5.23 -9.44 -9.04
N ASP A 54 5.56 -10.50 -9.78
CA ASP A 54 4.60 -11.54 -10.14
C ASP A 54 4.00 -12.24 -8.92
N LEU A 55 4.83 -12.48 -7.89
CA LEU A 55 4.35 -13.00 -6.62
C LEU A 55 3.35 -12.05 -5.94
N ILE A 56 3.63 -10.74 -5.87
CA ILE A 56 2.71 -9.75 -5.29
C ILE A 56 1.37 -9.76 -6.04
N LEU A 57 1.41 -9.76 -7.38
CA LEU A 57 0.20 -9.82 -8.21
C LEU A 57 -0.59 -11.11 -7.95
N ASN A 58 0.08 -12.25 -7.82
CA ASN A 58 -0.55 -13.53 -7.48
C ASN A 58 -1.14 -13.54 -6.06
N LEU A 59 -0.45 -12.95 -5.08
CA LEU A 59 -0.93 -12.83 -3.71
C LEU A 59 -2.24 -12.03 -3.66
N LEU A 60 -2.27 -10.89 -4.34
CA LEU A 60 -3.45 -10.01 -4.42
C LEU A 60 -4.63 -10.68 -5.14
N THR A 61 -4.39 -11.37 -6.25
CA THR A 61 -5.48 -11.89 -7.09
C THR A 61 -5.95 -13.29 -6.72
N GLN A 62 -5.10 -14.11 -6.10
CA GLN A 62 -5.39 -15.52 -5.89
C GLN A 62 -5.26 -15.91 -4.42
N ARG A 63 -4.07 -15.79 -3.83
CA ARG A 63 -3.80 -16.46 -2.55
C ARG A 63 -4.51 -15.81 -1.38
N ILE A 64 -4.43 -14.49 -1.25
CA ILE A 64 -5.02 -13.77 -0.11
C ILE A 64 -6.55 -13.82 -0.17
N PRO A 65 -7.21 -13.51 -1.30
CA PRO A 65 -8.67 -13.61 -1.38
C PRO A 65 -9.19 -15.02 -1.07
N LYS A 66 -8.53 -16.07 -1.59
CA LYS A 66 -8.97 -17.47 -1.36
C LYS A 66 -8.73 -17.95 0.07
N SER A 67 -7.65 -17.51 0.72
CA SER A 67 -7.27 -18.03 2.04
C SER A 67 -7.93 -17.27 3.19
N PHE A 68 -8.21 -15.98 3.00
CA PHE A 68 -8.65 -15.09 4.08
C PHE A 68 -9.96 -14.34 3.78
N ASN A 69 -10.53 -14.52 2.59
CA ASN A 69 -11.74 -13.81 2.13
C ASN A 69 -11.60 -12.27 2.21
N TYR A 70 -10.38 -11.78 1.95
CA TYR A 70 -10.06 -10.35 1.92
C TYR A 70 -10.18 -9.79 0.52
N ASN A 71 -10.77 -8.61 0.42
CA ASN A 71 -10.82 -7.86 -0.83
C ASN A 71 -9.45 -7.21 -1.08
N PRO A 72 -8.81 -7.44 -2.24
CA PRO A 72 -7.47 -6.92 -2.50
C PRO A 72 -7.38 -5.39 -2.55
N LEU A 73 -8.49 -4.70 -2.83
CA LEU A 73 -8.53 -3.23 -2.89
C LEU A 73 -8.67 -2.60 -1.51
N TYR A 74 -9.55 -3.15 -0.68
CA TYR A 74 -9.96 -2.55 0.60
C TYR A 74 -9.20 -3.12 1.80
N ASP A 75 -8.88 -4.41 1.80
CA ASP A 75 -8.34 -5.10 2.97
C ASP A 75 -6.83 -5.33 2.91
N VAL A 76 -6.23 -5.21 1.73
CA VAL A 76 -4.80 -5.48 1.50
C VAL A 76 -4.08 -4.20 1.10
N GLN A 77 -2.90 -3.98 1.67
CA GLN A 77 -2.01 -2.89 1.28
C GLN A 77 -0.62 -3.42 0.92
N VAL A 78 -0.10 -2.97 -0.23
CA VAL A 78 1.30 -3.17 -0.58
C VAL A 78 2.10 -1.98 -0.05
N ILE A 79 3.12 -2.24 0.76
CA ILE A 79 4.00 -1.21 1.34
C ILE A 79 5.43 -1.50 0.90
N VAL A 80 6.04 -0.55 0.21
CA VAL A 80 7.37 -0.72 -0.38
C VAL A 80 8.39 0.27 0.18
N PRO A 81 9.67 -0.11 0.27
CA PRO A 81 10.72 0.78 0.77
C PRO A 81 11.15 1.83 -0.25
N THR A 82 11.01 1.57 -1.56
CA THR A 82 11.50 2.46 -2.62
C THR A 82 10.37 2.91 -3.56
N ASN A 83 10.45 4.16 -4.03
CA ASN A 83 9.50 4.67 -5.03
C ASN A 83 9.83 4.21 -6.45
N LYS A 84 11.12 3.98 -6.75
CA LYS A 84 11.64 3.62 -8.08
C LYS A 84 12.10 2.16 -8.13
N GLY A 85 12.28 1.66 -9.35
CA GLY A 85 12.74 0.31 -9.64
C GLY A 85 11.58 -0.66 -9.95
N ILE A 86 11.93 -1.90 -10.26
CA ILE A 86 10.99 -2.97 -10.64
C ILE A 86 9.97 -3.21 -9.51
N VAL A 87 10.41 -3.22 -8.25
CA VAL A 87 9.53 -3.38 -7.07
C VAL A 87 9.25 -2.02 -6.38
N GLY A 88 9.27 -0.94 -7.16
CA GLY A 88 8.98 0.40 -6.67
C GLY A 88 7.49 0.75 -6.72
N VAL A 89 7.08 1.75 -5.92
CA VAL A 89 5.69 2.27 -5.85
C VAL A 89 5.08 2.46 -7.24
N ASN A 90 5.78 3.17 -8.13
CA ASN A 90 5.23 3.54 -9.43
C ASN A 90 4.96 2.33 -10.33
N ASN A 91 5.91 1.39 -10.40
CA ASN A 91 5.74 0.19 -11.21
C ASN A 91 4.63 -0.70 -10.65
N LEU A 92 4.64 -0.92 -9.33
CA LEU A 92 3.62 -1.75 -8.67
C LEU A 92 2.23 -1.15 -8.80
N ASN A 93 2.05 0.16 -8.64
CA ASN A 93 0.76 0.80 -8.85
C ASN A 93 0.23 0.58 -10.27
N SER A 94 1.08 0.76 -11.28
CA SER A 94 0.70 0.51 -12.69
C SER A 94 0.29 -0.94 -12.91
N ARG A 95 1.16 -1.88 -12.49
CA ARG A 95 0.93 -3.33 -12.68
C ARG A 95 -0.28 -3.83 -11.91
N ILE A 96 -0.52 -3.34 -10.69
CA ILE A 96 -1.70 -3.70 -9.89
C ILE A 96 -2.96 -3.09 -10.47
N GLN A 97 -2.93 -1.84 -10.94
CA GLN A 97 -4.07 -1.24 -11.63
C GLN A 97 -4.47 -2.07 -12.85
N ASP A 98 -3.52 -2.53 -13.65
CA ASP A 98 -3.79 -3.31 -14.87
C ASP A 98 -4.49 -4.66 -14.60
N ILE A 99 -4.24 -5.28 -13.44
CA ILE A 99 -4.82 -6.58 -13.09
C ILE A 99 -6.09 -6.48 -12.23
N LEU A 100 -6.29 -5.37 -11.52
CA LEU A 100 -7.43 -5.20 -10.61
C LEU A 100 -8.51 -4.25 -11.17
N ASN A 101 -8.15 -3.36 -12.09
CA ASN A 101 -9.06 -2.34 -12.60
C ASN A 101 -9.09 -2.27 -14.14
N PHE A 102 -10.10 -2.92 -14.72
CA PHE A 102 -10.31 -3.01 -16.18
C PHE A 102 -11.23 -1.90 -16.74
N ASN A 103 -11.58 -0.89 -15.95
CA ASN A 103 -12.45 0.19 -16.42
C ASN A 103 -11.82 0.94 -17.59
N SER A 104 -12.61 1.19 -18.63
CA SER A 104 -12.20 1.92 -19.83
C SER A 104 -12.27 3.44 -19.67
N GLN A 105 -13.10 3.93 -18.74
CA GLN A 105 -13.17 5.34 -18.38
C GLN A 105 -11.91 5.73 -17.59
N LYS A 106 -11.15 6.67 -18.16
CA LYS A 106 -9.84 7.05 -17.65
C LYS A 106 -9.41 8.45 -18.09
N VAL A 107 -8.50 9.03 -17.33
CA VAL A 107 -7.80 10.26 -17.66
C VAL A 107 -6.30 10.10 -17.43
N LEU A 108 -5.49 10.74 -18.26
CA LEU A 108 -4.03 10.70 -18.19
C LEU A 108 -3.51 12.03 -17.63
N ARG A 109 -2.72 11.96 -16.56
CA ARG A 109 -1.99 13.11 -16.00
C ARG A 109 -0.50 12.77 -15.91
N GLY A 110 0.30 13.43 -16.74
CA GLY A 110 1.73 13.10 -16.85
C GLY A 110 1.93 11.64 -17.28
N SER A 111 2.61 10.84 -16.45
CA SER A 111 2.82 9.40 -16.68
C SER A 111 1.82 8.50 -15.93
N VAL A 112 0.87 9.07 -15.19
CA VAL A 112 -0.09 8.33 -14.38
C VAL A 112 -1.44 8.33 -15.05
N GLN A 113 -2.04 7.15 -15.17
CA GLN A 113 -3.40 6.98 -15.66
C GLN A 113 -4.33 6.76 -14.46
N TYR A 114 -5.39 7.54 -14.36
CA TYR A 114 -6.46 7.37 -13.39
C TYR A 114 -7.68 6.76 -14.10
N ARG A 115 -8.26 5.73 -13.52
CA ARG A 115 -9.43 4.98 -14.01
C ARG A 115 -10.55 5.07 -12.98
N LEU A 116 -11.78 4.92 -13.45
CA LEU A 116 -12.91 4.72 -12.56
C LEU A 116 -12.64 3.52 -11.62
N ASN A 117 -12.96 3.65 -10.34
CA ASN A 117 -12.70 2.71 -9.24
C ASN A 117 -11.24 2.57 -8.80
N ASP A 118 -10.34 3.44 -9.23
CA ASP A 118 -8.98 3.42 -8.72
C ASP A 118 -8.89 3.80 -7.25
N LYS A 119 -8.03 3.08 -6.53
CA LYS A 119 -7.58 3.44 -5.19
C LYS A 119 -6.54 4.55 -5.29
N VAL A 120 -6.84 5.70 -4.71
CA VAL A 120 -5.97 6.89 -4.71
C VAL A 120 -5.63 7.35 -3.30
N MET A 121 -4.63 8.21 -3.18
CA MET A 121 -4.22 8.84 -1.93
C MET A 121 -4.00 10.33 -2.16
N GLN A 122 -4.48 11.14 -1.22
CA GLN A 122 -4.21 12.58 -1.18
C GLN A 122 -2.76 12.85 -0.74
N LEU A 123 -2.04 13.67 -1.49
CA LEU A 123 -0.61 13.92 -1.28
C LEU A 123 -0.29 15.12 -0.40
N LYS A 124 -1.22 16.08 -0.31
CA LYS A 124 -1.06 17.33 0.46
C LYS A 124 -2.38 17.71 1.13
N ASN A 125 -2.33 18.44 2.25
CA ASN A 125 -3.56 18.91 2.88
C ASN A 125 -4.26 19.94 1.97
N ASN A 126 -5.57 19.77 1.79
CA ASN A 126 -6.43 20.73 1.14
C ASN A 126 -7.61 21.02 2.10
N TYR A 127 -7.50 22.15 2.81
CA TYR A 127 -8.45 22.53 3.86
C TYR A 127 -9.80 23.00 3.30
N GLU A 128 -9.83 23.50 2.06
CA GLU A 128 -11.08 23.91 1.41
C GLU A 128 -11.93 22.69 1.06
N LYS A 129 -11.29 21.60 0.63
CA LYS A 129 -11.91 20.31 0.32
C LYS A 129 -12.02 19.37 1.54
N ASP A 130 -11.47 19.78 2.69
CA ASP A 130 -11.41 19.00 3.93
C ASP A 130 -10.82 17.58 3.72
N VAL A 131 -9.69 17.52 3.01
CA VAL A 131 -8.91 16.28 2.77
C VAL A 131 -7.46 16.49 3.19
N TYR A 132 -6.87 15.45 3.75
CA TYR A 132 -5.55 15.51 4.39
C TYR A 132 -4.56 14.58 3.70
N ASN A 133 -3.28 14.93 3.76
CA ASN A 133 -2.19 14.12 3.23
C ASN A 133 -2.20 12.72 3.88
N GLY A 134 -2.32 11.68 3.06
CA GLY A 134 -2.42 10.30 3.49
C GLY A 134 -3.85 9.73 3.43
N ASP A 135 -4.87 10.57 3.25
CA ASP A 135 -6.24 10.09 3.07
C ASP A 135 -6.32 9.19 1.83
N ILE A 136 -6.90 8.01 2.01
CA ILE A 136 -7.11 7.03 0.94
C ILE A 136 -8.56 7.12 0.50
N GLY A 137 -8.77 7.18 -0.81
CA GLY A 137 -10.10 7.24 -1.42
C GLY A 137 -10.19 6.40 -2.67
N PHE A 138 -11.40 6.36 -3.24
CA PHE A 138 -11.68 5.66 -4.49
C PHE A 138 -12.29 6.61 -5.51
N ILE A 139 -11.79 6.59 -6.73
CA ILE A 139 -12.41 7.33 -7.83
C ILE A 139 -13.77 6.70 -8.13
N ASN A 140 -14.85 7.46 -7.98
CA ASN A 140 -16.21 6.97 -8.25
C ASN A 140 -16.92 7.75 -9.39
N GLY A 141 -16.28 8.78 -9.94
CA GLY A 141 -16.76 9.50 -11.11
C GLY A 141 -15.60 10.06 -11.94
N ILE A 142 -15.75 10.04 -13.26
CA ILE A 142 -14.88 10.77 -14.20
C ILE A 142 -15.81 11.45 -15.20
N ASP A 143 -15.81 12.77 -15.20
CA ASP A 143 -16.57 13.60 -16.14
C ASP A 143 -15.58 14.25 -17.13
N MET A 144 -15.68 13.85 -18.39
CA MET A 144 -14.81 14.37 -19.46
C MET A 144 -15.29 15.72 -20.02
N GLU A 145 -16.55 16.09 -19.80
CA GLU A 145 -17.10 17.38 -20.25
C GLU A 145 -16.76 18.49 -19.26
N MET A 146 -16.86 18.19 -17.96
CA MET A 146 -16.46 19.10 -16.88
C MET A 146 -14.96 19.07 -16.58
N GLU A 147 -14.22 18.10 -17.15
CA GLU A 147 -12.80 17.86 -16.86
C GLU A 147 -12.54 17.62 -15.35
N GLU A 148 -13.36 16.77 -14.73
CA GLU A 148 -13.36 16.50 -13.30
C GLU A 148 -13.32 15.01 -12.97
N ILE A 149 -12.69 14.68 -11.84
CA ILE A 149 -12.75 13.37 -11.19
C ILE A 149 -13.39 13.54 -9.81
N THR A 150 -14.36 12.70 -9.49
CA THR A 150 -14.90 12.58 -8.13
C THR A 150 -14.18 11.45 -7.40
N VAL A 151 -13.64 11.76 -6.22
CA VAL A 151 -13.02 10.79 -5.31
C VAL A 151 -13.86 10.67 -4.06
N ASN A 152 -14.21 9.44 -3.69
CA ASN A 152 -14.85 9.14 -2.42
C ASN A 152 -13.78 8.88 -1.34
N PHE A 153 -13.66 9.80 -0.37
CA PHE A 153 -12.87 9.63 0.85
C PHE A 153 -13.80 9.29 2.01
N ASP A 154 -13.84 8.01 2.38
CA ASP A 154 -14.62 7.51 3.52
C ASP A 154 -16.08 8.00 3.52
N GLY A 155 -16.77 7.83 2.38
CA GLY A 155 -18.16 8.24 2.20
C GLY A 155 -18.36 9.69 1.76
N ARG A 156 -17.33 10.53 1.77
CA ARG A 156 -17.39 11.92 1.28
C ARG A 156 -16.89 12.01 -0.15
N ASN A 157 -17.71 12.53 -1.06
CA ASN A 157 -17.31 12.81 -2.43
C ASN A 157 -16.60 14.18 -2.49
N VAL A 158 -15.44 14.19 -3.12
CA VAL A 158 -14.62 15.39 -3.34
C VAL A 158 -14.25 15.43 -4.81
N ASP A 159 -14.57 16.53 -5.47
CA ASP A 159 -14.29 16.72 -6.88
C ASP A 159 -12.91 17.36 -7.09
N TYR A 160 -12.20 16.88 -8.10
CA TYR A 160 -10.89 17.36 -8.53
C TYR A 160 -10.96 17.67 -10.01
N SER A 161 -10.67 18.91 -10.37
CA SER A 161 -10.39 19.25 -11.76
C SER A 161 -9.15 18.50 -12.25
N PHE A 162 -9.02 18.28 -13.56
CA PHE A 162 -7.84 17.62 -14.14
C PHE A 162 -6.51 18.33 -13.83
N PHE A 163 -6.56 19.62 -13.50
CA PHE A 163 -5.40 20.42 -13.08
C PHE A 163 -4.95 20.11 -11.64
N GLU A 164 -5.84 19.61 -10.80
CA GLU A 164 -5.58 19.26 -9.40
C GLU A 164 -5.13 17.81 -9.23
N LEU A 165 -5.01 17.03 -10.30
CA LEU A 165 -4.61 15.61 -10.22
C LEU A 165 -3.16 15.39 -9.74
N ASP A 166 -2.34 16.44 -9.71
CA ASP A 166 -1.01 16.39 -9.09
C ASP A 166 -1.10 16.34 -7.55
N GLU A 167 -2.28 16.56 -6.97
CA GLU A 167 -2.57 16.37 -5.54
C GLU A 167 -2.88 14.91 -5.17
N LEU A 168 -3.08 14.05 -6.18
CA LEU A 168 -3.43 12.65 -6.00
C LEU A 168 -2.27 11.76 -6.46
N SER A 169 -2.26 10.53 -5.94
CA SER A 169 -1.48 9.43 -6.49
C SER A 169 -2.26 8.13 -6.37
N LEU A 170 -2.01 7.16 -7.26
CA LEU A 170 -2.46 5.79 -7.04
C LEU A 170 -1.90 5.23 -5.73
N SER A 171 -2.70 4.43 -5.02
CA SER A 171 -2.36 3.94 -3.67
C SER A 171 -2.52 2.43 -3.49
N TYR A 172 -2.53 1.66 -4.58
CA TYR A 172 -2.43 0.20 -4.54
C TYR A 172 -1.14 -0.26 -3.83
N ALA A 173 -0.04 0.46 -4.11
CA ALA A 173 1.22 0.39 -3.40
C ALA A 173 1.58 1.78 -2.86
N ILE A 174 2.09 1.84 -1.63
CA ILE A 174 2.53 3.07 -0.96
C ILE A 174 3.92 2.89 -0.36
N SER A 175 4.62 3.99 -0.10
CA SER A 175 5.90 3.93 0.59
C SER A 175 5.72 3.73 2.10
N ILE A 176 6.73 3.17 2.77
CA ILE A 176 6.73 3.01 4.24
C ILE A 176 6.45 4.34 4.97
N HIS A 177 6.98 5.45 4.47
CA HIS A 177 6.73 6.77 5.06
C HIS A 177 5.26 7.20 4.96
N LYS A 178 4.60 6.85 3.85
CA LYS A 178 3.18 7.17 3.61
C LYS A 178 2.22 6.24 4.35
N SER A 179 2.70 5.12 4.90
CA SER A 179 1.89 4.22 5.72
C SER A 179 1.98 4.51 7.23
N GLN A 180 2.78 5.50 7.66
CA GLN A 180 2.97 5.78 9.09
C GLN A 180 1.67 6.29 9.72
N GLY A 181 1.21 5.62 10.78
CA GLY A 181 -0.05 5.95 11.45
C GLY A 181 -1.30 5.32 10.82
N SER A 182 -1.17 4.60 9.70
CA SER A 182 -2.25 3.82 9.10
C SER A 182 -2.23 2.37 9.57
N GLU A 183 -3.41 1.77 9.68
CA GLU A 183 -3.57 0.33 9.95
C GLU A 183 -4.27 -0.36 8.78
N PHE A 184 -3.83 -1.58 8.46
CA PHE A 184 -4.40 -2.40 7.38
C PHE A 184 -4.65 -3.82 7.90
N LYS A 185 -5.66 -4.52 7.35
CA LYS A 185 -5.97 -5.89 7.75
C LYS A 185 -4.92 -6.89 7.26
N CYS A 186 -4.35 -6.64 6.07
CA CYS A 186 -3.29 -7.44 5.48
C CYS A 186 -2.26 -6.53 4.80
N VAL A 187 -0.98 -6.83 4.99
CA VAL A 187 0.12 -6.05 4.42
C VAL A 187 1.06 -6.97 3.67
N ILE A 188 1.45 -6.57 2.46
CA ILE A 188 2.52 -7.19 1.69
C ILE A 188 3.72 -6.24 1.67
N ILE A 189 4.87 -6.69 2.18
CA ILE A 189 6.10 -5.89 2.22
C ILE A 189 7.20 -6.62 1.44
N PRO A 190 7.49 -6.22 0.19
CA PRO A 190 8.68 -6.69 -0.50
C PRO A 190 9.93 -6.04 0.11
N LEU A 191 10.88 -6.87 0.51
CA LEU A 191 12.21 -6.46 0.97
C LEU A 191 13.24 -6.90 -0.07
N LEU A 192 13.83 -5.94 -0.77
CA LEU A 192 14.93 -6.19 -1.71
C LEU A 192 16.25 -5.85 -1.03
N TYR A 193 17.23 -6.76 -1.14
CA TYR A 193 18.60 -6.51 -0.70
C TYR A 193 19.29 -5.65 -1.76
N PHE A 194 19.58 -4.39 -1.44
CA PHE A 194 20.48 -3.56 -2.26
C PHE A 194 21.89 -3.67 -1.70
N CYS A 195 22.86 -4.01 -2.55
CA CYS A 195 24.27 -3.92 -2.20
C CYS A 195 24.73 -2.46 -2.36
N VAL A 196 25.05 -1.81 -1.25
CA VAL A 196 25.67 -0.48 -1.25
C VAL A 196 27.16 -0.67 -1.01
N PHE A 197 27.98 -0.28 -1.99
CA PHE A 197 29.43 -0.26 -1.86
C PHE A 197 29.90 1.19 -1.84
N SER A 198 30.73 1.55 -0.87
CA SER A 198 31.44 2.83 -0.82
C SER A 198 32.93 2.52 -0.75
N ARG A 199 33.72 3.23 -1.56
CA ARG A 199 35.17 3.19 -1.52
C ARG A 199 35.65 4.59 -1.13
N ILE A 200 36.49 4.65 -0.09
CA ILE A 200 37.25 5.85 0.30
C ILE A 200 38.37 6.06 -0.73
#